data_AF-A0A0D2V6G5-F1
#
_entry.id   AF-A0A0D2V6G5-F1
#
_cell.length_a   1.000
_cell.length_b   1.000
_cell.length_c   1.000
_cell.angle_alpha   90.00
_cell.angle_beta   90.00
_cell.angle_gamma   90.00
#
_symmetry.space_group_name_H-M   'P 1'
#
loop_
_entity.id
_entity.type
_entity.pdbx_description
1 polymer ?
#
loop_
_entity_poly.entity_id
_entity_poly.type
_entity_poly.pdbx_seq_one_letter_code
_entity_poly.pdbx_strand_id
1 'polypeptide(L)'
;MVVGLVETAVPAAKSTVSSAVKKPTTLSSDPIINVARGDPTIYEPYWKKMGDRCKVVIAGDEFMSYFCNAKNLCWFLLPELDNAIRTLHRVVGNAMVDDDRFIVVGNGSTQLFHALLYALSSPDMPEPINVVAAAPFYS
;
A
#
# COMPACT_ATOMS: atom_id res chain seq x y z
N MET A 1 -5.16 -53.40 -7.90
CA MET A 1 -4.30 -53.40 -6.70
C MET A 1 -2.97 -52.81 -7.15
N VAL A 2 -2.66 -51.55 -6.83
CA VAL A 2 -2.10 -51.07 -5.56
C VAL A 2 -2.74 -49.70 -5.24
N VAL A 3 -3.63 -49.60 -4.24
CA VAL A 3 -3.38 -48.97 -2.91
C VAL A 3 -2.63 -47.65 -3.05
N GLY A 4 -3.27 -46.47 -3.02
CA GLY A 4 -3.99 -45.94 -1.88
C GLY A 4 -3.08 -44.93 -1.15
N LEU A 5 -3.29 -43.64 -1.40
CA LEU A 5 -2.96 -42.53 -0.48
C LEU A 5 -3.82 -41.35 -0.91
N VAL A 6 -5.06 -41.34 -0.41
CA VAL A 6 -5.84 -40.11 -0.30
C VAL A 6 -5.18 -39.34 0.84
N GLU A 7 -4.31 -38.40 0.50
CA GLU A 7 -3.77 -37.46 1.46
C GLU A 7 -4.91 -36.51 1.84
N THR A 8 -5.60 -36.82 2.94
CA THR A 8 -6.55 -35.90 3.55
C THR A 8 -5.79 -34.65 3.94
N ALA A 9 -5.99 -33.57 3.18
CA ALA A 9 -5.47 -32.26 3.54
C ALA A 9 -5.94 -31.91 4.96
N VAL A 10 -4.99 -31.89 5.89
CA VAL A 10 -5.21 -31.36 7.24
C VAL A 10 -5.49 -29.87 7.05
N PRO A 11 -6.64 -29.33 7.48
CA PRO A 11 -6.84 -27.91 7.40
C PRO A 11 -5.79 -27.24 8.27
N ALA A 12 -4.99 -26.36 7.67
CA ALA A 12 -4.09 -25.49 8.43
C ALA A 12 -4.93 -24.81 9.51
N ALA A 13 -4.57 -25.04 10.77
CA ALA A 13 -5.20 -24.37 11.89
C ALA A 13 -5.15 -22.87 11.60
N LYS A 14 -6.32 -22.24 11.45
CA LYS A 14 -6.41 -20.79 11.40
C LYS A 14 -5.66 -20.29 12.61
N SER A 15 -4.59 -19.52 12.39
CA SER A 15 -4.07 -18.64 13.44
C SER A 15 -5.22 -17.71 13.77
N THR A 16 -5.96 -18.10 14.79
CA THR A 16 -6.93 -17.24 15.42
C THR A 16 -6.04 -16.19 16.04
N VAL A 17 -6.00 -14.99 15.46
CA VAL A 17 -5.68 -13.81 16.26
C VAL A 17 -6.71 -13.87 17.36
N SER A 18 -6.29 -14.42 18.50
CA SER A 18 -7.05 -14.36 19.72
C SER A 18 -7.40 -12.89 19.83
N SER A 19 -8.68 -12.58 19.66
CA SER A 19 -9.24 -11.36 20.19
C SER A 19 -8.92 -11.48 21.68
N ALA A 20 -7.76 -10.95 22.05
CA ALA A 20 -7.29 -10.99 23.41
C ALA A 20 -8.45 -10.43 24.19
N VAL A 21 -9.07 -11.29 25.01
CA VAL A 21 -9.93 -10.85 26.08
C VAL A 21 -9.12 -9.74 26.72
N LYS A 22 -9.58 -8.49 26.61
CA LYS A 22 -8.98 -7.37 27.30
C LYS A 22 -9.12 -7.70 28.78
N LYS A 23 -8.18 -8.47 29.32
CA LYS A 23 -7.83 -8.37 30.72
C LYS A 23 -7.65 -6.88 30.95
N PRO A 24 -8.25 -6.30 31.99
CA PRO A 24 -7.98 -4.91 32.32
C PRO A 24 -6.46 -4.82 32.45
N THR A 25 -5.82 -4.24 31.45
CA THR A 25 -4.42 -3.91 31.54
C THR A 25 -4.39 -2.96 32.70
N THR A 26 -3.78 -3.35 33.81
CA THR A 26 -3.36 -2.41 34.83
C THR A 26 -2.54 -1.39 34.07
N LEU A 27 -3.16 -0.25 33.74
CA LEU A 27 -2.49 0.85 33.08
C LEU A 27 -1.32 1.18 33.99
N SER A 28 -0.11 1.13 33.43
CA SER A 28 1.07 1.67 34.10
C SER A 28 0.67 3.02 34.71
N SER A 29 1.04 3.29 35.95
CA SER A 29 0.76 4.57 36.60
C SER A 29 1.23 5.75 35.74
N ASP A 30 2.24 5.51 34.89
CA ASP A 30 2.75 6.45 33.88
C ASP A 30 2.72 5.82 32.47
N PRO A 31 1.66 6.05 31.67
CA PRO A 31 1.63 5.61 30.28
C PRO A 31 2.46 6.54 29.38
N ILE A 32 3.32 5.96 28.54
CA ILE A 32 4.08 6.71 27.53
C ILE A 32 3.15 7.02 26.34
N ILE A 33 2.89 8.30 26.10
CA ILE A 33 2.14 8.77 24.93
C ILE A 33 3.13 9.06 23.80
N ASN A 34 3.15 8.19 22.77
CA ASN A 34 4.01 8.38 21.60
C ASN A 34 3.28 9.16 20.51
N VAL A 35 3.69 10.42 20.32
CA VAL A 35 3.24 11.31 19.24
C VAL A 35 4.35 11.67 18.26
N ALA A 36 5.51 11.00 18.35
CA ALA A 36 6.67 11.30 17.52
C ALA A 36 6.52 10.77 16.09
N ARG A 37 5.69 9.74 15.88
CA ARG A 37 5.43 9.14 14.58
C ARG A 37 4.10 9.61 14.04
N GLY A 38 4.06 9.97 12.76
CA GLY A 38 2.82 10.22 12.02
C GLY A 38 2.07 8.94 11.65
N ASP A 39 1.97 7.97 12.57
CA ASP A 39 1.24 6.72 12.33
C ASP A 39 -0.28 6.98 12.32
N PRO A 40 -0.97 6.82 11.18
CA PRO A 40 -2.32 7.36 10.97
C PRO A 40 -3.44 6.46 11.55
N THR A 41 -3.24 5.89 12.74
CA THR A 41 -4.22 5.01 13.42
C THR A 41 -5.54 5.71 13.76
N ILE A 42 -5.57 7.05 13.72
CA ILE A 42 -6.79 7.86 13.90
C ILE A 42 -7.93 7.50 12.95
N TYR A 43 -7.64 6.93 11.76
CA TYR A 43 -8.65 6.54 10.78
C TYR A 43 -9.24 5.13 11.02
N GLU A 44 -8.72 4.36 11.98
CA GLU A 44 -9.19 2.99 12.26
C GLU A 44 -10.71 2.92 12.54
N PRO A 45 -11.32 3.82 13.35
CA PRO A 45 -12.75 3.78 13.62
C PRO A 45 -13.62 4.01 12.37
N TYR A 46 -13.15 4.84 11.43
CA TYR A 46 -13.84 5.08 10.17
C TYR A 46 -13.93 3.80 9.35
N TRP A 47 -12.80 3.12 9.16
CA TRP A 47 -12.75 1.87 8.37
C TRP A 47 -13.53 0.73 9.03
N LYS A 48 -13.52 0.63 10.37
CA LYS A 48 -14.37 -0.33 11.09
C LYS A 48 -15.87 -0.10 10.82
N LYS A 49 -16.30 1.15 10.74
CA LYS A 49 -17.70 1.51 10.46
C LYS A 49 -18.12 1.15 9.03
N MET A 50 -17.18 1.08 8.08
CA MET A 50 -17.48 0.70 6.70
C MET A 50 -17.87 -0.78 6.55
N GLY A 51 -17.48 -1.63 7.50
CA GLY A 51 -17.86 -3.05 7.54
C GLY A 51 -17.48 -3.78 6.25
N ASP A 52 -18.41 -4.58 5.71
CA ASP A 52 -18.17 -5.40 4.51
C ASP A 52 -18.01 -4.59 3.22
N ARG A 53 -18.31 -3.28 3.21
CA ARG A 53 -18.18 -2.43 2.00
C ARG A 53 -16.75 -2.31 1.49
N CYS A 54 -15.77 -2.49 2.37
CA CYS A 54 -14.34 -2.41 2.05
C CYS A 54 -13.65 -3.77 2.19
N LYS A 55 -14.42 -4.85 2.32
CA LYS A 55 -13.89 -6.21 2.38
C LYS A 55 -13.40 -6.62 0.99
N VAL A 56 -12.15 -7.06 0.91
CA VAL A 56 -11.54 -7.61 -0.31
C VAL A 56 -11.40 -9.13 -0.14
N VAL A 57 -11.75 -9.87 -1.18
CA VAL A 57 -11.52 -11.32 -1.28
C VAL A 57 -10.62 -11.53 -2.49
N ILE A 58 -9.48 -12.18 -2.30
CA ILE A 58 -8.49 -12.46 -3.35
C ILE A 58 -8.50 -13.98 -3.56
N ALA A 59 -8.74 -14.44 -4.79
CA ALA A 59 -8.73 -15.86 -5.10
C ALA A 59 -7.30 -16.43 -5.11
N GLY A 60 -7.17 -17.76 -4.98
CA GLY A 60 -5.85 -18.41 -4.87
C GLY A 60 -4.98 -18.31 -6.13
N ASP A 61 -5.61 -18.08 -7.28
CA ASP A 61 -5.01 -17.92 -8.60
C ASP A 61 -4.93 -16.45 -9.05
N GLU A 62 -5.46 -15.52 -8.25
CA GLU A 62 -5.45 -14.10 -8.55
C GLU A 62 -4.06 -13.49 -8.36
N PHE A 63 -3.68 -12.55 -9.22
CA PHE A 63 -2.39 -11.82 -9.18
C PHE A 63 -1.12 -12.69 -9.22
N MET A 64 -1.18 -13.92 -9.76
CA MET A 64 0.02 -14.77 -9.91
C MET A 64 1.00 -14.29 -11.01
N SER A 65 0.51 -13.56 -12.01
CA SER A 65 1.33 -13.03 -13.11
C SER A 65 2.16 -11.83 -12.65
N TYR A 66 3.40 -11.72 -13.14
CA TYR A 66 4.20 -10.51 -12.97
C TYR A 66 3.56 -9.29 -13.65
N PHE A 67 2.84 -9.49 -14.76
CA PHE A 67 2.23 -8.41 -15.53
C PHE A 67 0.77 -8.19 -15.12
N CYS A 68 0.43 -6.92 -14.85
CA CYS A 68 -0.95 -6.48 -14.68
C CYS A 68 -1.52 -5.94 -16.00
N ASN A 69 -0.75 -5.09 -16.69
CA ASN A 69 -1.11 -4.56 -18.01
C ASN A 69 0.15 -4.29 -18.84
N ALA A 70 0.58 -5.27 -19.63
CA ALA A 70 1.78 -5.18 -20.45
C ALA A 70 1.77 -4.04 -21.51
N LYS A 71 0.61 -3.40 -21.75
CA LYS A 71 0.49 -2.28 -22.69
C LYS A 71 0.70 -0.91 -22.01
N ASN A 72 0.69 -0.85 -20.68
CA ASN A 72 0.90 0.38 -19.95
C ASN A 72 2.40 0.61 -19.71
N LEU A 73 2.83 1.88 -19.66
CA LEU A 73 4.17 2.28 -19.23
C LEU A 73 4.51 1.65 -17.87
N CYS A 74 3.57 1.76 -16.93
CA CYS A 74 3.64 1.10 -15.63
C CYS A 74 2.97 -0.28 -15.74
N TRP A 75 3.65 -1.26 -16.33
CA TRP A 75 3.06 -2.58 -16.64
C TRP A 75 2.61 -3.40 -15.43
N PHE A 76 3.08 -3.03 -14.23
CA PHE A 76 2.70 -3.60 -12.94
C PHE A 76 1.58 -2.80 -12.23
N LEU A 77 0.97 -1.82 -12.90
CA LEU A 77 -0.21 -1.10 -12.40
C LEU A 77 -1.49 -1.84 -12.80
N LEU A 78 -2.33 -2.14 -11.81
CA LEU A 78 -3.68 -2.65 -12.04
C LEU A 78 -4.56 -1.56 -12.69
N PRO A 79 -5.25 -1.87 -13.80
CA PRO A 79 -6.16 -0.91 -14.46
C PRO A 79 -7.24 -0.34 -13.54
N GLU A 80 -7.77 -1.15 -12.61
CA GLU A 80 -8.79 -0.76 -11.65
C GLU A 80 -8.26 0.29 -10.67
N LEU A 81 -6.98 0.18 -10.28
CA LEU A 81 -6.33 1.14 -9.40
C LEU A 81 -6.05 2.46 -10.11
N ASP A 82 -5.59 2.44 -11.36
CA ASP A 82 -5.44 3.65 -12.19
C ASP A 82 -6.76 4.42 -12.27
N ASN A 83 -7.85 3.72 -12.62
CA ASN A 83 -9.18 4.31 -12.67
C ASN A 83 -9.65 4.87 -11.32
N ALA A 84 -9.40 4.15 -10.22
CA ALA A 84 -9.76 4.59 -8.88
C ALA A 84 -9.00 5.86 -8.47
N ILE A 85 -7.69 5.95 -8.73
CA ILE A 85 -6.86 7.12 -8.46
C ILE A 85 -7.37 8.33 -9.25
N ARG A 86 -7.61 8.18 -10.56
CA ARG A 86 -8.11 9.26 -11.41
C ARG A 86 -9.50 9.73 -10.98
N THR A 87 -10.38 8.79 -10.66
CA THR A 87 -11.73 9.11 -10.15
C THR A 87 -11.66 9.86 -8.83
N LEU A 88 -10.82 9.42 -7.89
CA LEU A 88 -10.63 10.09 -6.60
C LEU A 88 -10.18 11.55 -6.79
N HIS A 89 -9.15 11.79 -7.61
CA HIS A 89 -8.65 13.14 -7.86
C HIS A 89 -9.69 14.03 -8.56
N ARG A 90 -10.47 13.49 -9.51
CA ARG A 90 -11.54 14.23 -10.17
C ARG A 90 -12.68 14.60 -9.21
N VAL A 91 -13.06 13.70 -8.33
CA VAL A 91 -14.16 13.92 -7.37
C VAL A 91 -13.73 14.89 -6.26
N VAL A 92 -12.51 14.76 -5.74
CA VAL A 92 -11.98 15.63 -4.68
C VAL A 92 -11.51 16.97 -5.23
N GLY A 93 -11.08 17.02 -6.50
CA GLY A 93 -10.60 18.23 -7.16
C GLY A 93 -9.22 18.70 -6.66
N ASN A 94 -8.41 17.81 -6.10
CA ASN A 94 -7.11 18.16 -5.50
C ASN A 94 -5.90 17.98 -6.43
N ALA A 95 -6.07 17.35 -7.60
CA ALA A 95 -5.01 17.21 -8.60
C ALA A 95 -5.59 17.05 -10.01
N MET A 96 -4.85 17.58 -11.00
CA MET A 96 -5.16 17.37 -12.42
C MET A 96 -4.65 15.99 -12.85
N VAL A 97 -5.53 15.17 -13.41
CA VAL A 97 -5.27 13.78 -13.83
C VAL A 97 -5.74 13.53 -15.26
N ASP A 98 -5.50 14.52 -16.12
CA ASP A 98 -5.85 14.50 -17.54
C ASP A 98 -5.04 13.43 -18.30
N ASP A 99 -5.35 13.27 -19.59
CA ASP A 99 -4.76 12.22 -20.43
C ASP A 99 -3.25 12.42 -20.70
N ASP A 100 -2.71 13.60 -20.40
CA ASP A 100 -1.29 13.93 -20.50
C ASP A 100 -0.49 13.61 -19.22
N ARG A 101 -1.09 12.94 -18.24
CA ARG A 101 -0.43 12.48 -17.01
C ARG A 101 -0.33 10.95 -16.96
N PHE A 102 0.88 10.47 -16.73
CA PHE A 102 1.14 9.05 -16.45
C PHE A 102 1.01 8.77 -14.95
N ILE A 103 0.43 7.62 -14.61
CA ILE A 103 0.39 7.11 -13.24
C ILE A 103 1.46 6.03 -13.10
N VAL A 104 2.35 6.21 -12.12
CA VAL A 104 3.35 5.22 -11.70
C VAL A 104 3.10 4.92 -10.24
N VAL A 105 3.02 3.62 -9.89
CA VAL A 105 2.84 3.17 -8.51
C VAL A 105 4.15 2.71 -7.90
N GLY A 106 4.25 2.83 -6.58
CA GLY A 106 5.40 2.38 -5.80
C GLY A 106 4.98 2.00 -4.39
N ASN A 107 5.87 1.31 -3.69
CA ASN A 107 5.73 0.88 -2.31
C ASN A 107 5.91 2.08 -1.38
N GLY A 108 4.88 2.92 -1.33
CA GLY A 108 4.88 4.20 -0.63
C GLY A 108 5.57 5.31 -1.43
N SER A 109 5.28 6.56 -1.03
CA SER A 109 5.87 7.75 -1.63
C SER A 109 7.39 7.80 -1.46
N THR A 110 7.95 7.18 -0.43
CA THR A 110 9.41 7.05 -0.23
C THR A 110 10.10 6.41 -1.43
N GLN A 111 9.55 5.32 -1.99
CA GLN A 111 10.12 4.70 -3.18
C GLN A 111 10.00 5.62 -4.39
N LEU A 112 8.82 6.23 -4.57
CA LEU A 112 8.55 7.13 -5.70
C LEU A 112 9.43 8.37 -5.69
N PHE A 113 9.74 8.92 -4.51
CA PHE A 113 10.61 10.09 -4.38
C PHE A 113 12.03 9.76 -4.86
N HIS A 114 12.60 8.63 -4.44
CA HIS A 114 13.91 8.20 -4.93
C HIS A 114 13.90 7.85 -6.43
N ALA A 115 12.85 7.18 -6.90
CA ALA A 115 12.70 6.89 -8.32
C ALA A 115 12.63 8.17 -9.17
N LEU A 116 11.94 9.19 -8.68
CA LEU A 116 11.87 10.50 -9.34
C LEU A 116 13.22 11.21 -9.35
N LEU A 117 13.94 11.25 -8.21
CA LEU A 117 15.27 11.83 -8.16
C LEU A 117 16.23 11.14 -9.12
N TYR A 118 16.17 9.81 -9.21
CA TYR A 118 16.96 9.04 -10.17
C TYR A 118 16.55 9.37 -11.61
N ALA A 119 15.26 9.39 -11.93
CA ALA A 119 14.78 9.70 -13.28
C ALA A 119 15.14 11.12 -13.74
N LEU A 120 15.22 12.08 -12.82
CA LEU A 120 15.67 13.45 -13.08
C LEU A 120 17.19 13.59 -13.15
N SER A 121 17.93 12.65 -12.54
CA SER A 121 19.38 12.58 -12.63
C SER A 121 19.75 11.92 -13.96
N SER A 122 20.02 12.71 -15.00
CA SER A 122 20.49 12.12 -16.25
C SER A 122 21.82 11.39 -16.01
N PRO A 123 21.94 10.11 -16.40
CA PRO A 123 23.16 9.31 -16.15
C PRO A 123 24.37 9.79 -16.97
N ASP A 124 24.12 10.56 -18.03
CA ASP A 124 25.14 11.07 -18.94
C ASP A 124 25.64 12.46 -18.53
N MET A 125 25.13 13.02 -17.42
CA MET A 125 25.57 14.32 -16.93
C MET A 125 26.90 14.18 -16.18
N PRO A 126 27.90 15.02 -16.50
CA PRO A 126 29.22 14.96 -15.86
C PRO A 126 29.20 15.40 -14.40
N GLU A 127 28.14 16.08 -13.96
CA GLU A 127 28.00 16.64 -12.61
C GLU A 127 26.74 16.10 -11.91
N PRO A 128 26.79 15.90 -10.58
CA PRO A 128 25.62 15.47 -9.81
C PRO A 128 24.54 16.56 -9.79
N ILE A 129 23.27 16.15 -9.68
CA ILE A 129 22.17 17.10 -9.51
C ILE A 129 22.10 17.63 -8.07
N ASN A 130 21.72 18.89 -7.91
CA ASN A 130 21.42 19.47 -6.61
C ASN A 130 20.00 19.10 -6.19
N VAL A 131 19.86 18.40 -5.06
CA VAL A 131 18.56 18.08 -4.44
C VAL A 131 18.38 18.98 -3.22
N VAL A 132 17.40 19.87 -3.27
CA VAL A 132 17.15 20.87 -2.22
C VAL A 132 15.67 20.91 -1.83
N ALA A 133 15.40 21.25 -0.56
CA ALA A 133 14.06 21.49 -0.04
C ALA A 133 14.08 22.74 0.86
N ALA A 134 13.03 23.56 0.77
CA ALA A 134 12.90 24.75 1.63
C ALA A 134 12.72 24.34 3.10
N ALA A 135 13.45 24.98 4.01
CA ALA A 135 13.36 24.69 5.44
C ALA A 135 12.13 25.36 6.09
N PRO A 136 11.47 24.70 7.08
CA PRO A 136 11.71 23.33 7.54
C PRO A 136 11.16 22.29 6.54
N PHE A 137 11.86 21.17 6.39
CA PHE A 137 11.53 20.11 5.44
C PHE A 137 11.34 18.76 6.12
N TYR A 138 10.79 17.80 5.37
CA TYR A 138 10.65 16.41 5.80
C TYR A 138 12.03 15.73 5.85
N SER A 139 12.40 15.23 7.03
CA SER A 139 13.69 14.58 7.32
C SER A 139 13.69 13.10 6.97
#